data_AF-A0A7S0ZU43-F1
#
_entry.id   AF-A0A7S0ZU43-F1
#
_cell.length_a   1.000
_cell.length_b   1.000
_cell.length_c   1.000
_cell.angle_alpha   90.00
_cell.angle_beta   90.00
_cell.angle_gamma   90.00
#
_symmetry.space_group_name_H-M   'P 1'
#
loop_
_entity.id
_entity.type
_entity.pdbx_description
1 polymer ?
#
loop_
_entity_poly.entity_id
_entity_poly.type
_entity_poly.pdbx_seq_one_letter_code
_entity_poly.pdbx_strand_id
1 'polypeptide(L)'
;MIDKHSLMHQWCGRLLPVCAALHILGHLFGSIPAIVNETDNAKINEVFTYGTMIKFNFNSWAEAMTCYPFVTGVGLVLLLCCFWALSNEYVRRRWFEAFHYPHLVLVVFWTGGLWAHGARQWLGCGVPLGQLVVFPVVLFYFGTRLSDIMRGIHPNIYIKDATIKKKTVLLEIDTENSGFVYETGMYCMLKVPAISEFEWHP
;
A
#
# COMPACT_ATOMS: atom_id res chain seq x y z
N MET A 1 -5.94 10.88 16.76
CA MET A 1 -5.08 10.91 15.56
C MET A 1 -3.63 11.00 16.03
N ILE A 2 -2.72 10.14 15.57
CA ILE A 2 -1.30 10.22 15.96
C ILE A 2 -0.66 11.35 15.14
N ASP A 3 -0.15 12.39 15.80
CA ASP A 3 0.29 13.68 15.21
C ASP A 3 1.39 13.61 14.15
N LYS A 4 1.92 12.43 13.85
CA LYS A 4 2.99 12.22 12.85
C LYS A 4 2.79 10.97 11.99
N HIS A 5 1.56 10.50 11.86
CA HIS A 5 1.25 9.31 11.04
C HIS A 5 1.69 9.48 9.57
N SER A 6 1.57 10.68 9.00
CA SER A 6 2.03 10.97 7.64
C SER A 6 3.56 10.90 7.50
N LEU A 7 4.30 11.37 8.51
CA LEU A 7 5.74 11.25 8.56
C LEU A 7 6.18 9.79 8.68
N MET A 8 5.50 9.02 9.54
CA MET A 8 5.74 7.57 9.66
C MET A 8 5.53 6.86 8.32
N HIS A 9 4.41 7.14 7.63
CA HIS A 9 4.12 6.59 6.31
C HIS A 9 5.25 6.88 5.31
N GLN A 10 5.78 8.11 5.27
CA GLN A 10 6.90 8.47 4.40
C GLN A 10 8.18 7.69 4.72
N TRP A 11 8.49 7.47 6.00
CA TRP A 11 9.64 6.67 6.41
C TRP A 11 9.49 5.21 6.00
N CYS A 12 8.32 4.61 6.24
CA CYS A 12 8.01 3.26 5.76
C CYS A 12 8.15 3.17 4.24
N GLY A 13 7.64 4.15 3.50
CA GLY A 13 7.75 4.22 2.05
C GLY A 13 9.20 4.32 1.55
N ARG A 14 10.08 5.03 2.27
CA ARG A 14 11.51 5.12 1.95
C ARG A 14 12.30 3.85 2.30
N LEU A 15 11.87 3.12 3.34
CA LEU A 15 12.50 1.86 3.75
C LEU A 15 12.09 0.69 2.85
N LEU A 16 10.89 0.73 2.27
CA LEU A 16 10.34 -0.34 1.44
C LEU A 16 11.29 -0.79 0.30
N PRO A 17 11.91 0.12 -0.50
CA PRO A 17 12.89 -0.28 -1.52
C PRO A 17 14.16 -0.90 -0.94
N VAL A 18 14.61 -0.47 0.24
CA VAL A 18 15.78 -1.04 0.92
C VAL A 18 15.49 -2.48 1.35
N CYS A 19 14.34 -2.71 1.97
CA CYS A 19 13.90 -4.06 2.34
C CYS A 19 13.72 -4.96 1.11
N ALA A 20 13.14 -4.43 0.02
CA ALA A 20 13.01 -5.15 -1.23
C ALA A 20 14.37 -5.53 -1.84
N ALA A 21 15.34 -4.61 -1.83
CA ALA A 21 16.70 -4.90 -2.29
C ALA A 21 17.35 -6.01 -1.46
N LEU A 22 17.30 -5.92 -0.12
CA LEU A 22 17.83 -6.96 0.76
C LEU A 22 17.15 -8.32 0.52
N HIS A 23 15.84 -8.33 0.31
CA HIS A 23 15.08 -9.53 -0.02
C HIS A 23 15.52 -10.15 -1.35
N ILE A 24 15.69 -9.34 -2.41
CA ILE A 24 16.21 -9.79 -3.71
C ILE A 24 17.62 -10.37 -3.57
N LEU A 25 18.50 -9.71 -2.81
CA LEU A 25 19.86 -10.21 -2.56
C LEU A 25 19.83 -11.55 -1.81
N GLY A 26 18.91 -11.73 -0.86
CA GLY A 26 18.68 -13.03 -0.20
C GLY A 26 18.26 -14.14 -1.17
N HIS A 27 17.51 -13.81 -2.22
CA HIS A 27 17.22 -14.76 -3.29
C HIS A 27 18.44 -15.06 -4.17
N LEU A 28 19.13 -14.02 -4.64
CA LEU A 28 20.27 -14.15 -5.55
C LEU A 28 21.48 -14.85 -4.92
N PHE A 29 21.74 -14.63 -3.63
CA PHE A 29 22.93 -15.18 -2.96
C PHE A 29 22.63 -16.34 -2.00
N GLY A 30 21.36 -16.58 -1.71
CA GLY A 30 20.95 -17.64 -0.78
C GLY A 30 20.13 -18.71 -1.50
N SER A 31 18.83 -18.48 -1.61
CA SER A 31 17.87 -19.53 -2.03
C SER A 31 18.09 -20.02 -3.47
N ILE A 32 18.32 -19.14 -4.45
CA ILE A 32 18.50 -19.58 -5.85
C ILE A 32 19.76 -20.45 -5.99
N PRO A 33 20.96 -20.03 -5.53
CA PRO A 33 22.15 -20.88 -5.56
C PRO A 33 21.97 -22.20 -4.80
N ALA A 34 21.32 -22.18 -3.63
CA ALA A 34 21.07 -23.38 -2.85
C ALA A 34 20.24 -24.42 -3.60
N ILE A 35 19.31 -23.96 -4.45
CA ILE A 35 18.43 -24.84 -5.22
C ILE A 35 19.12 -25.32 -6.50
N VAL A 36 19.76 -24.41 -7.24
CA VAL A 36 20.44 -24.75 -8.51
C VAL A 36 21.61 -25.72 -8.29
N ASN A 37 22.30 -25.63 -7.15
CA ASN A 37 23.44 -26.49 -6.85
C ASN A 37 23.08 -27.82 -6.17
N GLU A 38 21.81 -28.05 -5.82
CA GLU A 38 21.36 -29.30 -5.21
C GLU A 38 20.79 -30.23 -6.28
N THR A 39 21.34 -31.44 -6.36
CA THR A 39 20.93 -32.44 -7.36
C THR A 39 19.78 -33.31 -6.88
N ASP A 40 19.57 -33.38 -5.56
CA ASP A 40 18.48 -34.15 -4.96
C ASP A 40 17.18 -33.33 -4.88
N ASN A 41 16.31 -33.56 -5.86
CA ASN A 41 14.98 -32.94 -5.90
C ASN A 41 14.10 -33.34 -4.70
N ALA A 42 14.28 -34.50 -4.09
CA ALA A 42 13.49 -34.91 -2.92
C ALA A 42 13.84 -34.03 -1.71
N LYS A 43 15.14 -33.80 -1.50
CA LYS A 43 15.65 -32.91 -0.45
C LYS A 43 15.22 -31.45 -0.66
N ILE A 44 15.25 -30.94 -1.89
CA ILE A 44 14.76 -29.59 -2.21
C ILE A 44 13.27 -29.46 -1.83
N ASN A 45 12.44 -30.41 -2.25
CA ASN A 45 11.00 -30.36 -1.96
C ASN A 45 10.73 -30.49 -0.44
N GLU A 46 11.44 -31.36 0.27
CA GLU A 46 11.29 -31.47 1.73
C GLU A 46 11.61 -30.14 2.43
N VAL A 47 12.74 -29.51 2.11
CA VAL A 47 13.22 -28.31 2.80
C VAL A 47 12.42 -27.06 2.43
N PHE A 48 12.12 -26.87 1.15
CA PHE A 48 11.55 -25.61 0.66
C PHE A 48 10.03 -25.63 0.58
N THR A 49 9.43 -26.76 0.21
CA THR A 49 7.97 -26.87 0.12
C THR A 49 7.35 -27.52 1.35
N TYR A 50 8.14 -27.76 2.41
CA TYR A 50 7.73 -28.42 3.65
C TYR A 50 7.02 -29.77 3.40
N GLY A 51 7.45 -30.50 2.36
CA GLY A 51 6.84 -31.78 1.98
C GLY A 51 5.44 -31.66 1.37
N THR A 52 5.00 -30.47 0.96
CA THR A 52 3.72 -30.30 0.24
C THR A 52 3.79 -30.92 -1.18
N MET A 53 2.63 -31.22 -1.77
CA MET A 53 2.54 -31.75 -3.15
C MET A 53 3.00 -30.75 -4.24
N ILE A 54 3.40 -29.54 -3.86
CA ILE A 54 3.94 -28.54 -4.78
C ILE A 54 5.38 -28.93 -5.08
N LYS A 55 5.63 -29.37 -6.32
CA LYS A 55 6.99 -29.67 -6.78
C LYS A 55 7.69 -28.39 -7.22
N PHE A 56 8.91 -28.23 -6.72
CA PHE A 56 9.84 -27.23 -7.24
C PHE A 56 10.17 -27.52 -8.70
N ASN A 57 10.30 -26.48 -9.54
CA ASN A 57 10.32 -26.64 -10.99
C ASN A 57 11.48 -25.93 -11.71
N PHE A 58 12.57 -25.59 -11.02
CA PHE A 58 13.77 -25.10 -11.68
C PHE A 58 15.05 -25.67 -11.09
N ASN A 59 15.98 -26.04 -11.98
CA ASN A 59 17.30 -26.60 -11.66
C ASN A 59 18.44 -25.79 -12.32
N SER A 60 18.13 -24.66 -12.97
CA SER A 60 19.12 -23.77 -13.57
C SER A 60 18.78 -22.30 -13.34
N TRP A 61 19.78 -21.43 -13.50
CA TRP A 61 19.59 -19.98 -13.43
C TRP A 61 18.62 -19.46 -14.50
N ALA A 62 18.62 -20.04 -15.70
CA ALA A 62 17.72 -19.64 -16.77
C ALA A 62 16.25 -19.94 -16.42
N GLU A 63 15.99 -21.11 -15.83
CA GLU A 63 14.66 -21.47 -15.33
C GLU A 63 14.27 -20.64 -14.10
N ALA A 64 15.22 -20.34 -13.21
CA ALA A 64 14.98 -19.45 -12.06
C ALA A 64 14.53 -18.05 -12.51
N MET A 65 15.10 -17.49 -13.58
CA MET A 65 14.72 -16.18 -14.15
C MET A 65 13.38 -16.19 -14.91
N THR A 66 12.73 -17.33 -15.06
CA THR A 66 11.41 -17.43 -15.71
C THR A 66 10.35 -18.04 -14.78
N CYS A 67 10.77 -18.42 -13.56
CA CYS A 67 9.87 -19.00 -12.58
C CYS A 67 8.86 -17.98 -12.05
N TYR A 68 7.75 -18.48 -11.52
CA TYR A 68 6.60 -17.66 -11.13
C TYR A 68 6.93 -16.58 -10.08
N PRO A 69 7.63 -16.86 -8.97
CA PRO A 69 8.07 -15.83 -8.02
C PRO A 69 9.00 -14.79 -8.65
N PHE A 70 9.87 -15.18 -9.60
CA PHE A 70 10.73 -14.22 -10.27
C PHE A 70 9.91 -13.24 -11.10
N VAL A 71 9.02 -13.72 -11.98
CA VAL A 71 8.22 -12.86 -12.86
C VAL A 71 7.30 -11.94 -12.05
N THR A 72 6.64 -12.47 -11.02
CA THR A 72 5.81 -11.67 -10.11
C THR A 72 6.65 -10.68 -9.28
N GLY A 73 7.86 -11.05 -8.89
CA GLY A 73 8.81 -10.20 -8.18
C GLY A 73 9.29 -9.02 -9.03
N VAL A 74 9.59 -9.24 -10.32
CA VAL A 74 9.88 -8.16 -11.28
C VAL A 74 8.70 -7.20 -11.37
N GLY A 75 7.46 -7.72 -11.45
CA GLY A 75 6.25 -6.90 -11.41
C GLY A 75 6.16 -6.02 -10.15
N LEU A 76 6.47 -6.58 -8.98
CA LEU A 76 6.51 -5.82 -7.72
C LEU A 76 7.60 -4.74 -7.74
N VAL A 77 8.79 -5.01 -8.27
CA VAL A 77 9.85 -4.00 -8.42
C VAL A 77 9.40 -2.86 -9.33
N LEU A 78 8.73 -3.16 -10.44
CA LEU A 78 8.16 -2.13 -11.31
C LEU A 78 7.11 -1.28 -10.59
N LEU A 79 6.24 -1.90 -9.77
CA LEU A 79 5.30 -1.16 -8.92
C LEU A 79 6.01 -0.24 -7.92
N LEU A 80 7.11 -0.69 -7.30
CA LEU A 80 7.94 0.17 -6.44
C LEU A 80 8.51 1.37 -7.19
N CYS A 81 9.01 1.16 -8.41
CA CYS A 81 9.50 2.24 -9.26
C CYS A 81 8.38 3.24 -9.56
N CYS A 82 7.16 2.77 -9.87
CA CYS A 82 5.98 3.63 -10.07
C CYS A 82 5.62 4.42 -8.81
N PHE A 83 5.62 3.78 -7.62
CA PHE A 83 5.40 4.47 -6.36
C PHE A 83 6.40 5.61 -6.16
N TRP A 84 7.69 5.35 -6.37
CA TRP A 84 8.73 6.37 -6.23
C TRP A 84 8.56 7.50 -7.26
N ALA A 85 8.33 7.16 -8.53
CA ALA A 85 8.18 8.12 -9.61
C ALA A 85 6.97 9.04 -9.40
N LEU A 86 5.86 8.53 -8.87
CA LEU A 86 4.64 9.31 -8.69
C LEU A 86 4.55 9.99 -7.32
N SER A 87 5.32 9.54 -6.32
CA SER A 87 5.26 10.08 -4.95
C SER A 87 6.43 10.99 -4.57
N ASN A 88 7.37 11.23 -5.49
CA ASN A 88 8.46 12.16 -5.22
C ASN A 88 7.94 13.59 -5.02
N GLU A 89 8.77 14.40 -4.36
CA GLU A 89 8.39 15.75 -3.95
C GLU A 89 8.02 16.66 -5.13
N TYR A 90 8.71 16.52 -6.27
CA TYR A 90 8.45 17.32 -7.46
C TYR A 90 7.05 17.06 -8.02
N VAL A 91 6.68 15.78 -8.20
CA VAL A 91 5.35 15.40 -8.71
C VAL A 91 4.26 15.79 -7.71
N ARG A 92 4.41 15.42 -6.43
CA ARG A 92 3.39 15.67 -5.42
C ARG A 92 3.08 17.16 -5.20
N ARG A 93 4.08 18.04 -5.33
CA ARG A 93 3.89 19.49 -5.16
C ARG A 93 3.28 20.16 -6.39
N ARG A 94 3.55 19.64 -7.58
CA ARG A 94 3.12 20.28 -8.83
C ARG A 94 1.80 19.70 -9.32
N TRP A 95 1.71 18.38 -9.38
CA TRP A 95 0.61 17.62 -9.98
C TRP A 95 0.06 16.65 -8.94
N PHE A 96 -0.65 17.20 -7.96
CA PHE A 96 -1.12 16.44 -6.81
C PHE A 96 -2.00 15.25 -7.21
N GLU A 97 -2.87 15.41 -8.20
CA GLU A 97 -3.74 14.34 -8.69
C GLU A 97 -2.97 13.17 -9.32
N ALA A 98 -1.90 13.47 -10.05
CA ALA A 98 -1.01 12.47 -10.64
C ALA A 98 -0.22 11.70 -9.57
N PHE A 99 -0.04 12.28 -8.38
CA PHE A 99 0.41 11.54 -7.20
C PHE A 99 -0.77 10.73 -6.61
N HIS A 100 -1.86 11.39 -6.25
CA HIS A 100 -2.89 10.86 -5.37
C HIS A 100 -3.63 9.64 -5.94
N TYR A 101 -4.27 9.76 -7.10
CA TYR A 101 -5.09 8.67 -7.64
C TYR A 101 -4.26 7.45 -8.03
N PRO A 102 -3.14 7.61 -8.76
CA PRO A 102 -2.28 6.47 -9.05
C PRO A 102 -1.71 5.82 -7.79
N HIS A 103 -1.37 6.59 -6.74
CA HIS A 103 -0.85 6.00 -5.49
C HIS A 103 -1.86 5.08 -4.82
N LEU A 104 -3.16 5.46 -4.79
CA LEU A 104 -4.23 4.60 -4.26
C LEU A 104 -4.38 3.30 -5.06
N VAL A 105 -4.36 3.40 -6.39
CA VAL A 105 -4.45 2.25 -7.30
C VAL A 105 -3.23 1.35 -7.17
N LEU A 106 -2.03 1.92 -7.03
CA LEU A 106 -0.80 1.19 -6.81
C LEU A 106 -0.82 0.41 -5.48
N VAL A 107 -1.47 0.90 -4.42
CA VAL A 107 -1.64 0.14 -3.16
C VAL A 107 -2.46 -1.14 -3.38
N VAL A 108 -3.50 -1.08 -4.23
CA VAL A 108 -4.28 -2.27 -4.59
C VAL A 108 -3.43 -3.27 -5.37
N PHE A 109 -2.73 -2.81 -6.41
CA PHE A 109 -1.84 -3.66 -7.20
C PHE A 109 -0.67 -4.22 -6.39
N TRP A 110 -0.13 -3.44 -5.46
CA TRP A 110 0.92 -3.88 -4.55
C TRP A 110 0.44 -5.00 -3.64
N THR A 111 -0.75 -4.84 -3.05
CA THR A 111 -1.35 -5.85 -2.16
C THR A 111 -1.66 -7.14 -2.93
N GLY A 112 -2.26 -7.03 -4.12
CA GLY A 112 -2.51 -8.19 -4.99
C GLY A 112 -1.23 -8.82 -5.55
N GLY A 113 -0.22 -8.02 -5.85
CA GLY A 113 1.09 -8.48 -6.32
C GLY A 113 1.84 -9.24 -5.24
N LEU A 114 1.83 -8.75 -3.99
CA LEU A 114 2.36 -9.49 -2.83
C LEU A 114 1.58 -10.79 -2.63
N TRP A 115 0.26 -10.77 -2.90
CA TRP A 115 -0.55 -11.98 -2.85
C TRP A 115 -0.03 -13.02 -3.83
N ALA A 116 0.06 -12.64 -5.10
CA ALA A 116 0.57 -13.49 -6.18
C ALA A 116 2.00 -13.98 -5.90
N HIS A 117 2.92 -13.08 -5.57
CA HIS A 117 4.33 -13.40 -5.36
C HIS A 117 4.55 -14.47 -4.28
N GLY A 118 3.83 -14.37 -3.17
CA GLY A 118 3.87 -15.35 -2.08
C GLY A 118 2.95 -16.56 -2.26
N ALA A 119 2.04 -16.59 -3.25
CA ALA A 119 0.92 -17.53 -3.30
C ALA A 119 1.35 -19.02 -3.31
N ARG A 120 2.48 -19.34 -3.94
CA ARG A 120 2.93 -20.73 -4.10
C ARG A 120 3.65 -21.31 -2.89
N GLN A 121 3.94 -20.50 -1.86
CA GLN A 121 4.55 -20.94 -0.60
C GLN A 121 5.85 -21.75 -0.75
N TRP A 122 6.63 -21.50 -1.81
CA TRP A 122 7.89 -22.22 -2.06
C TRP A 122 8.97 -22.01 -1.00
N LEU A 123 8.86 -20.98 -0.17
CA LEU A 123 9.82 -20.60 0.87
C LEU A 123 9.09 -20.11 2.13
N GLY A 124 7.85 -20.54 2.36
CA GLY A 124 6.96 -19.99 3.40
C GLY A 124 6.35 -21.08 4.27
N CYS A 125 5.98 -20.74 5.51
CA CYS A 125 5.40 -21.67 6.50
C CYS A 125 3.94 -22.10 6.21
N GLY A 126 3.55 -22.19 4.93
CA GLY A 126 2.20 -22.56 4.49
C GLY A 126 1.19 -21.41 4.57
N VAL A 127 1.60 -20.22 5.02
CA VAL A 127 0.77 -19.02 5.06
C VAL A 127 1.50 -17.85 4.42
N PRO A 128 0.90 -17.14 3.46
CA PRO A 128 1.48 -15.93 2.91
C PRO A 128 1.44 -14.80 3.95
N LEU A 129 2.46 -14.73 4.80
CA LEU A 129 2.56 -13.82 5.95
C LEU A 129 2.34 -12.35 5.59
N GLY A 130 2.84 -11.92 4.44
CA GLY A 130 2.60 -10.56 3.94
C GLY A 130 1.11 -10.25 3.77
N GLN A 131 0.29 -11.23 3.41
CA GLN A 131 -1.15 -11.07 3.23
C GLN A 131 -1.88 -11.02 4.56
N LEU A 132 -1.52 -11.86 5.54
CA LEU A 132 -2.14 -11.83 6.88
C LEU A 132 -2.02 -10.46 7.55
N VAL A 133 -0.92 -9.75 7.29
CA VAL A 133 -0.67 -8.45 7.89
C VAL A 133 -1.24 -7.33 7.01
N VAL A 134 -0.98 -7.34 5.70
CA VAL A 134 -1.33 -6.21 4.82
C VAL A 134 -2.82 -6.20 4.49
N PHE A 135 -3.42 -7.36 4.19
CA PHE A 135 -4.79 -7.42 3.67
C PHE A 135 -5.84 -6.91 4.67
N PRO A 136 -5.85 -7.33 5.96
CA PRO A 136 -6.81 -6.80 6.92
C PRO A 136 -6.66 -5.29 7.15
N VAL A 137 -5.42 -4.79 7.15
CA VAL A 137 -5.13 -3.37 7.34
C VAL A 137 -5.64 -2.55 6.16
N VAL A 138 -5.40 -3.01 4.92
CA VAL A 138 -5.90 -2.36 3.71
C VAL A 138 -7.43 -2.40 3.67
N LEU A 139 -8.06 -3.53 3.99
CA LEU A 139 -9.52 -3.64 4.04
C LEU A 139 -10.14 -2.71 5.10
N PHE A 140 -9.55 -2.66 6.29
CA PHE A 140 -9.96 -1.73 7.35
C PHE A 140 -9.83 -0.28 6.90
N TYR A 141 -8.72 0.08 6.23
CA TYR A 141 -8.54 1.40 5.65
C TYR A 141 -9.63 1.72 4.62
N PHE A 142 -9.93 0.82 3.69
CA PHE A 142 -11.01 1.04 2.72
C PHE A 142 -12.38 1.20 3.40
N GLY A 143 -12.67 0.40 4.42
CA GLY A 143 -13.92 0.51 5.18
C GLY A 143 -14.07 1.84 5.91
N THR A 144 -13.01 2.33 6.56
CA THR A 144 -13.03 3.64 7.22
C THR A 144 -13.20 4.77 6.20
N ARG A 145 -12.50 4.72 5.06
CA ARG A 145 -12.66 5.72 3.99
C ARG A 145 -14.05 5.74 3.38
N LEU A 146 -14.67 4.58 3.16
CA LEU A 146 -16.05 4.53 2.68
C LEU A 146 -17.01 5.16 3.69
N SER A 147 -16.85 4.83 4.98
CA SER A 147 -17.64 5.44 6.06
C SER A 147 -17.46 6.97 6.09
N ASP A 148 -16.24 7.47 5.96
CA ASP A 148 -15.95 8.91 5.95
C ASP A 148 -16.64 9.60 4.77
N ILE A 149 -16.55 9.04 3.56
CA ILE A 149 -17.20 9.56 2.36
C ILE A 149 -18.72 9.59 2.55
N MET A 150 -19.31 8.51 3.06
CA MET A 150 -20.75 8.44 3.32
C MET A 150 -21.22 9.51 4.32
N ARG A 151 -20.42 9.79 5.36
CA ARG A 151 -20.73 10.85 6.34
C ARG A 151 -20.49 12.25 5.78
N GLY A 152 -19.49 12.42 4.92
CA GLY A 152 -19.13 13.71 4.33
C GLY A 152 -20.10 14.22 3.26
N ILE A 153 -20.96 13.36 2.69
CA ILE A 153 -21.98 13.73 1.69
C ILE A 153 -23.34 14.00 2.36
N HIS A 154 -23.37 14.27 3.67
CA HIS A 154 -24.63 14.52 4.37
C HIS A 154 -25.33 15.78 3.81
N PRO A 155 -26.56 15.67 3.28
CA PRO A 155 -27.20 16.75 2.52
C PRO A 155 -27.47 18.01 3.35
N ASN A 156 -27.61 17.84 4.67
CA ASN A 156 -27.92 18.93 5.59
C ASN A 156 -26.67 19.56 6.25
N ILE A 157 -25.46 19.16 5.85
CA ILE A 157 -24.21 19.74 6.38
C ILE A 157 -23.51 20.47 5.24
N TYR A 158 -23.40 21.79 5.34
CA TYR A 158 -22.74 22.61 4.33
C TYR A 158 -22.04 23.82 4.95
N ILE A 159 -21.06 24.35 4.22
CA ILE A 159 -20.38 25.58 4.59
C ILE A 159 -21.33 26.74 4.23
N LYS A 160 -21.79 27.44 5.26
CA LYS A 160 -22.74 28.56 5.14
C LYS A 160 -22.03 29.89 4.86
N ASP A 161 -20.90 30.13 5.53
CA ASP A 161 -20.08 31.31 5.29
C ASP A 161 -18.58 31.01 5.43
N ALA A 162 -17.76 31.81 4.74
CA ALA A 162 -16.30 31.75 4.80
C ALA A 162 -15.71 33.15 4.90
N THR A 163 -15.23 33.52 6.09
CA THR A 163 -14.62 34.83 6.34
C THR A 163 -13.10 34.72 6.37
N ILE A 164 -12.43 35.39 5.45
CA ILE A 164 -10.96 35.49 5.42
C ILE A 164 -10.50 36.50 6.49
N LYS A 165 -9.64 36.06 7.41
CA LYS A 165 -8.85 36.90 8.32
C LYS A 165 -7.41 36.99 7.81
N LYS A 166 -6.55 37.79 8.45
CA LYS A 166 -5.17 38.05 7.99
C LYS A 166 -4.36 36.79 7.60
N LYS A 167 -4.44 35.73 8.42
CA LYS A 167 -3.68 34.47 8.22
C LYS A 167 -4.53 33.21 8.37
N THR A 168 -5.83 33.36 8.55
CA THR A 168 -6.75 32.26 8.84
C THR A 168 -8.06 32.47 8.10
N VAL A 169 -8.80 31.39 7.90
CA VAL A 169 -10.17 31.43 7.38
C VAL A 169 -11.08 30.93 8.48
N LEU A 170 -12.13 31.69 8.78
CA LEU A 170 -13.22 31.25 9.63
C LEU A 170 -14.31 30.66 8.74
N LEU A 171 -14.68 29.41 8.99
CA LEU A 171 -15.77 28.74 8.29
C LEU A 171 -16.95 28.59 9.25
N GLU A 172 -18.12 29.09 8.84
CA GLU A 172 -19.38 28.80 9.52
C GLU A 172 -20.01 27.58 8.81
N ILE A 173 -20.14 26.48 9.54
CA ILE A 173 -20.73 25.24 9.04
C ILE A 173 -22.12 25.14 9.64
N ASP A 174 -23.14 25.07 8.78
CA ASP A 174 -24.49 24.77 9.21
C ASP A 174 -24.66 23.25 9.21
N THR A 175 -25.13 22.72 10.34
CA THR A 175 -25.41 21.30 10.51
C THR A 175 -26.91 21.01 10.51
N GLU A 176 -27.77 22.03 10.48
CA GLU A 176 -29.23 21.95 10.57
C GLU A 176 -29.70 20.85 11.54
N ASN A 177 -30.71 20.05 11.15
CA ASN A 177 -31.20 18.89 11.89
C ASN A 177 -30.49 17.58 11.47
N SER A 178 -29.21 17.64 11.11
CA SER A 178 -28.44 16.42 10.75
C SER A 178 -28.23 15.46 11.92
N GLY A 179 -28.46 15.91 13.17
CA GLY A 179 -28.10 15.16 14.36
C GLY A 179 -26.59 15.05 14.56
N PHE A 180 -25.79 15.84 13.84
CA PHE A 180 -24.34 15.90 14.02
C PHE A 180 -24.00 16.54 15.37
N VAL A 181 -23.27 15.79 16.19
CA VAL A 181 -22.81 16.23 17.52
C VAL A 181 -21.29 16.29 17.49
N TYR A 182 -20.72 17.38 18.00
CA TYR A 182 -19.28 17.57 18.14
C TYR A 182 -18.94 18.08 19.54
N GLU A 183 -17.71 17.85 19.97
CA GLU A 183 -17.17 18.32 21.25
C GLU A 183 -16.01 19.29 21.02
N THR A 184 -15.75 20.15 22.00
CA THR A 184 -14.59 21.06 21.97
C THR A 184 -13.29 20.28 21.84
N GLY A 185 -12.46 20.67 20.87
CA GLY A 185 -11.17 20.01 20.58
C GLY A 185 -11.24 18.94 19.48
N MET A 186 -12.43 18.62 18.96
CA MET A 186 -12.58 17.88 17.72
C MET A 186 -12.18 18.75 16.51
N TYR A 187 -11.75 18.11 15.44
CA TYR A 187 -11.49 18.72 14.13
C TYR A 187 -12.41 18.07 13.09
N CYS A 188 -12.66 18.76 11.99
CA CYS A 188 -13.41 18.23 10.86
C CYS A 188 -12.47 18.12 9.66
N MET A 189 -12.80 17.23 8.72
CA MET A 189 -12.11 17.22 7.43
C MET A 189 -12.97 18.01 6.44
N LEU A 190 -12.34 18.87 5.64
CA LEU A 190 -12.97 19.72 4.65
C LEU A 190 -12.57 19.28 3.25
N LYS A 191 -13.56 19.18 2.36
CA LYS A 191 -13.34 18.97 0.93
C LYS A 191 -13.45 20.31 0.21
N VAL A 192 -12.45 20.65 -0.59
CA VAL A 192 -12.45 21.87 -1.42
C VAL A 192 -12.38 21.46 -2.89
N PRO A 193 -13.54 21.26 -3.55
CA PRO A 193 -13.60 20.76 -4.93
C PRO A 193 -12.74 21.54 -5.94
N ALA A 194 -12.64 22.86 -5.75
CA ALA A 194 -11.80 23.73 -6.58
C ALA A 194 -10.29 23.43 -6.50
N ILE A 195 -9.84 22.70 -5.48
CA ILE A 195 -8.46 22.21 -5.32
C ILE A 195 -8.39 20.72 -5.68
N SER A 196 -9.33 19.92 -5.17
CA SER A 196 -9.43 18.48 -5.42
C SER A 196 -10.85 17.98 -5.10
N GLU A 197 -11.45 17.27 -6.05
CA GLU A 197 -12.82 16.74 -5.93
C GLU A 197 -12.97 15.61 -4.91
N PHE A 198 -11.86 14.96 -4.52
CA PHE A 198 -11.86 13.75 -3.71
C PHE A 198 -10.96 13.84 -2.47
N GLU A 199 -10.18 14.92 -2.31
CA GLU A 199 -9.31 15.10 -1.15
C GLU A 199 -10.02 15.81 0.01
N TRP A 200 -9.84 15.26 1.20
CA TRP A 200 -10.32 15.82 2.45
C TRP A 200 -9.13 16.30 3.27
N HIS A 201 -9.14 17.56 3.68
CA HIS A 201 -8.09 18.21 4.46
C HIS A 201 -8.54 18.39 5.91
N PRO A 202 -7.74 18.00 6.92
CA PRO A 202 -8.04 18.27 8.32
C PRO A 202 -8.02 19.77 8.67
#